data_AF-A0A522SVN9-F1
#
_entry.id   AF-A0A522SVN9-F1
#
_cell.length_a   1.000
_cell.length_b   1.000
_cell.length_c   1.000
_cell.angle_alpha   90.00
_cell.angle_beta   90.00
_cell.angle_gamma   90.00
#
_symmetry.space_group_name_H-M   'P 1'
#
loop_
_entity.id
_entity.type
_entity.pdbx_description
1 polymer ?
#
loop_
_entity_poly.entity_id
_entity_poly.type
_entity_poly.pdbx_seq_one_letter_code
_entity_poly.pdbx_strand_id
1 'polypeptide(L)'
;MLACTAAAVCAAEPAKDVARVETGFVAATDGIAWLYTTDGHLAATATVQLQYPTAGGAVQCCLHLQGDALEAPGASTEPVTDALFGNPVFRYRLKRAPAALKGDPFIGAAVIGAATVSADPASAGTILHIGTASAGNTPRVQTCLGSEGSNLFLIADGKLKSQLYYAFGYDVAATCDPKLFDLPAAR
;
A
#
# COMPACT_ATOMS: atom_id res chain seq x y z
N MET A 1 25.76 26.52 -44.46
CA MET A 1 25.09 25.27 -44.04
C MET A 1 25.35 25.08 -42.56
N LEU A 2 24.41 25.47 -41.71
CA LEU A 2 24.42 25.16 -40.28
C LEU A 2 23.53 23.93 -40.09
N ALA A 3 24.11 22.82 -39.65
CA ALA A 3 23.36 21.66 -39.19
C ALA A 3 23.61 21.53 -37.68
N CYS A 4 22.62 21.93 -36.88
CA CYS A 4 22.57 21.63 -35.46
C CYS A 4 21.72 20.36 -35.31
N THR A 5 22.37 19.21 -35.13
CA THR A 5 21.72 17.96 -34.72
C THR A 5 21.42 18.05 -33.22
N ALA A 6 20.15 18.28 -32.87
CA ALA A 6 19.70 18.22 -31.50
C ALA A 6 19.60 16.75 -31.06
N ALA A 7 20.44 16.38 -30.09
CA ALA A 7 20.30 15.15 -29.35
C ALA A 7 19.00 15.19 -28.54
N ALA A 8 18.09 14.26 -28.82
CA ALA A 8 16.91 14.04 -28.00
C ALA A 8 17.37 13.48 -26.65
N VAL A 9 17.46 14.36 -25.65
CA VAL A 9 17.58 13.96 -24.25
C VAL A 9 16.25 13.31 -23.89
N CYS A 10 16.24 11.99 -23.68
CA CYS A 10 15.15 11.31 -23.00
C CYS A 10 15.00 11.95 -21.61
N ALA A 11 14.03 12.85 -21.46
CA ALA A 11 13.62 13.33 -20.17
C ALA A 11 13.04 12.12 -19.42
N ALA A 12 13.79 11.60 -18.45
CA ALA A 12 13.22 10.75 -17.43
C ALA A 12 12.12 11.56 -16.74
N GLU A 13 10.90 11.06 -16.76
CA GLU A 13 9.79 11.70 -16.05
C GLU A 13 10.18 11.84 -14.57
N PRO A 14 9.99 13.02 -13.95
CA PRO A 14 10.29 13.20 -12.54
C PRO A 14 9.44 12.20 -11.76
N ALA A 15 10.09 11.46 -10.86
CA ALA A 15 9.44 10.58 -9.90
C ALA A 15 8.26 11.35 -9.28
N LYS A 16 7.04 10.80 -9.40
CA LYS A 16 5.87 11.38 -8.75
C LYS A 16 6.22 11.72 -7.31
N ASP A 17 5.98 12.98 -6.98
CA ASP A 17 6.08 13.54 -5.65
C ASP A 17 5.40 12.59 -4.65
N VAL A 18 6.11 12.21 -3.60
CA VAL A 18 5.63 11.32 -2.53
C VAL A 18 4.30 11.81 -1.95
N ALA A 19 4.03 13.11 -2.10
CA ALA A 19 2.76 13.77 -1.79
C ALA A 19 1.51 13.13 -2.44
N ARG A 20 1.66 12.28 -3.47
CA ARG A 20 0.56 11.59 -4.17
C ARG A 20 0.54 10.08 -3.97
N VAL A 21 1.38 9.56 -3.07
CA VAL A 21 1.37 8.13 -2.75
C VAL A 21 0.30 7.86 -1.70
N GLU A 22 -0.54 6.88 -2.00
CA GLU A 22 -1.54 6.37 -1.08
C GLU A 22 -1.26 4.93 -0.69
N THR A 23 -1.96 4.46 0.33
CA THR A 23 -1.85 3.08 0.80
C THR A 23 -3.21 2.45 0.97
N GLY A 24 -3.20 1.13 1.07
CA GLY A 24 -4.40 0.36 1.34
C GLY A 24 -4.08 -1.00 1.93
N PHE A 25 -5.12 -1.69 2.38
CA PHE A 25 -5.04 -3.13 2.62
C PHE A 25 -5.45 -3.88 1.35
N VAL A 26 -4.72 -4.95 1.03
CA VAL A 26 -5.23 -6.01 0.17
C VAL A 26 -5.69 -7.16 1.05
N ALA A 27 -6.91 -7.64 0.84
CA ALA A 27 -7.41 -8.84 1.48
C ALA A 27 -7.93 -9.83 0.45
N ALA A 28 -7.56 -11.09 0.57
CA ALA A 28 -8.01 -12.15 -0.30
C ALA A 28 -8.58 -13.31 0.50
N THR A 29 -9.74 -13.82 0.07
CA THR A 29 -10.38 -15.03 0.61
C THR A 29 -11.24 -15.65 -0.48
N ASP A 30 -11.29 -16.99 -0.54
CA ASP A 30 -12.15 -17.74 -1.46
C ASP A 30 -11.99 -17.33 -2.94
N GLY A 31 -10.76 -17.00 -3.34
CA GLY A 31 -10.45 -16.56 -4.70
C GLY A 31 -10.96 -15.16 -5.07
N ILE A 32 -11.48 -14.41 -4.11
CA ILE A 32 -11.86 -13.00 -4.24
C ILE A 32 -10.81 -12.15 -3.56
N ALA A 33 -10.33 -11.11 -4.24
CA ALA A 33 -9.39 -10.14 -3.69
C ALA A 33 -10.00 -8.74 -3.69
N TRP A 34 -9.77 -8.02 -2.59
CA TRP A 34 -10.25 -6.68 -2.32
C TRP A 34 -9.09 -5.75 -2.02
N LEU A 35 -9.17 -4.52 -2.51
CA LEU A 35 -8.34 -3.40 -2.12
C LEU A 35 -9.18 -2.43 -1.28
N TYR A 36 -8.68 -2.05 -0.11
CA TYR A 36 -9.28 -1.06 0.78
C TYR A 36 -8.38 0.17 0.84
N THR A 37 -8.90 1.34 0.49
CA THR A 37 -8.13 2.60 0.49
C THR A 37 -9.04 3.80 0.70
N THR A 38 -8.48 4.95 1.06
CA THR A 38 -9.21 6.22 1.21
C THR A 38 -9.45 6.93 -0.12
N ASP A 39 -8.73 6.58 -1.19
CA ASP A 39 -9.05 7.09 -2.54
C ASP A 39 -10.32 6.44 -3.10
N GLY A 40 -11.40 7.22 -3.20
CA GLY A 40 -12.65 6.80 -3.84
C GLY A 40 -12.69 6.95 -5.36
N HIS A 41 -11.62 7.47 -5.97
CA HIS A 41 -11.58 7.85 -7.38
C HIS A 41 -10.25 7.44 -8.04
N LEU A 42 -9.82 6.19 -7.81
CA LEU A 42 -8.60 5.65 -8.42
C LEU A 42 -8.65 5.78 -9.95
N ALA A 43 -7.67 6.48 -10.51
CA ALA A 43 -7.51 6.57 -11.95
C ALA A 43 -7.23 5.19 -12.55
N ALA A 44 -7.76 4.93 -13.76
CA ALA A 44 -7.51 3.67 -14.48
C ALA A 44 -6.01 3.38 -14.69
N THR A 45 -5.19 4.43 -14.79
CA THR A 45 -3.72 4.36 -14.96
C THR A 45 -2.95 4.48 -13.64
N ALA A 46 -3.62 4.42 -12.49
CA ALA A 46 -2.96 4.45 -11.20
C ALA A 46 -2.20 3.13 -11.00
N THR A 47 -0.90 3.22 -10.71
CA THR A 47 -0.11 2.05 -10.35
C THR A 47 -0.55 1.53 -8.98
N VAL A 48 -0.76 0.22 -8.87
CA VAL A 48 -1.13 -0.44 -7.62
C VAL A 48 -0.16 -1.59 -7.39
N GLN A 49 0.61 -1.53 -6.31
CA GLN A 49 1.60 -2.54 -5.93
C GLN A 49 1.13 -3.24 -4.66
N LEU A 50 0.88 -4.55 -4.76
CA LEU A 50 0.27 -5.35 -3.70
C LEU A 50 1.28 -6.33 -3.10
N GLN A 51 1.23 -6.49 -1.78
CA GLN A 51 1.78 -7.67 -1.14
C GLN A 51 0.96 -8.91 -1.49
N TYR A 52 1.61 -10.07 -1.42
CA TYR A 52 0.97 -11.36 -1.66
C TYR A 52 1.64 -12.44 -0.81
N PRO A 53 0.91 -13.50 -0.43
CA PRO A 53 1.48 -14.60 0.31
C PRO A 53 2.31 -15.51 -0.61
N THR A 54 3.36 -16.12 -0.08
CA THR A 54 4.08 -17.22 -0.72
C THR A 54 3.61 -18.56 -0.17
N ALA A 55 4.03 -19.64 -0.83
CA ALA A 55 4.00 -20.96 -0.22
C ALA A 55 4.73 -20.90 1.14
N GLY A 56 4.07 -21.36 2.21
CA GLY A 56 4.60 -21.34 3.58
C GLY A 56 4.22 -20.10 4.42
N GLY A 57 3.36 -19.21 3.91
CA GLY A 57 2.79 -18.10 4.70
C GLY A 57 3.68 -16.87 4.84
N ALA A 58 4.86 -16.84 4.23
CA ALA A 58 5.67 -15.63 4.14
C ALA A 58 5.02 -14.61 3.20
N VAL A 59 5.31 -13.32 3.41
CA VAL A 59 4.78 -12.23 2.60
C VAL A 59 5.84 -11.73 1.62
N GLN A 60 5.47 -11.58 0.36
CA GLN A 60 6.31 -11.00 -0.68
C GLN A 60 5.74 -9.70 -1.24
N CYS A 61 6.61 -8.92 -1.87
CA CYS A 61 6.25 -7.72 -2.61
C CYS A 61 7.01 -7.69 -3.96
N CYS A 62 6.43 -7.22 -5.07
CA CYS A 62 5.05 -6.76 -5.21
C CYS A 62 4.43 -7.34 -6.48
N LEU A 63 3.13 -7.66 -6.41
CA LEU A 63 2.32 -7.81 -7.62
C LEU A 63 2.00 -6.42 -8.15
N HIS A 64 2.25 -6.19 -9.43
CA HIS A 64 2.00 -4.92 -10.09
C HIS A 64 0.68 -4.98 -10.85
N LEU A 65 -0.22 -4.07 -10.52
CA LEU A 65 -1.52 -3.88 -11.16
C LEU A 65 -1.68 -2.40 -11.56
N GLN A 66 -2.73 -2.14 -12.34
CA GLN A 66 -3.21 -0.81 -12.66
C GLN A 66 -4.63 -0.63 -12.12
N GLY A 67 -5.08 0.60 -11.95
CA GLY A 67 -6.43 0.91 -11.48
C GLY A 67 -7.54 0.29 -12.33
N ASP A 68 -7.31 0.08 -13.63
CA ASP A 68 -8.26 -0.59 -14.53
C ASP A 68 -8.46 -2.09 -14.22
N ALA A 69 -7.62 -2.70 -13.38
CA ALA A 69 -7.80 -4.06 -12.87
C ALA A 69 -8.86 -4.13 -11.75
N LEU A 70 -9.35 -2.98 -11.29
CA LEU A 70 -10.34 -2.85 -10.21
C LEU A 70 -11.74 -2.58 -10.77
N GLU A 71 -12.75 -3.15 -10.11
CA GLU A 71 -14.15 -2.76 -10.29
C GLU A 71 -14.42 -1.40 -9.63
N ALA A 72 -15.53 -0.75 -9.98
CA ALA A 72 -15.93 0.50 -9.32
C ALA A 72 -16.06 0.29 -7.81
N PRO A 73 -15.63 1.28 -6.99
CA PRO A 73 -15.64 1.11 -5.54
C PRO A 73 -17.06 1.08 -4.98
N GLY A 74 -17.25 0.27 -3.94
CA GLY A 74 -18.33 0.45 -2.99
C GLY A 74 -17.83 1.21 -1.76
N ALA A 75 -18.71 1.99 -1.11
CA ALA A 75 -18.43 2.46 0.24
C ALA A 75 -18.37 1.27 1.20
N SER A 76 -17.37 1.22 2.08
CA SER A 76 -17.23 0.17 3.09
C SER A 76 -17.16 0.81 4.47
N THR A 77 -17.92 0.29 5.42
CA THR A 77 -17.79 0.66 6.85
C THR A 77 -16.97 -0.37 7.64
N GLU A 78 -16.72 -1.54 7.06
CA GLU A 78 -16.00 -2.66 7.68
C GLU A 78 -15.24 -3.45 6.59
N PRO A 79 -14.15 -4.17 6.93
CA PRO A 79 -13.50 -4.23 8.24
C PRO A 79 -12.39 -3.17 8.41
N VAL A 80 -12.26 -2.22 7.48
CA VAL A 80 -11.15 -1.25 7.45
C VAL A 80 -11.65 0.16 7.78
N THR A 81 -10.92 0.84 8.64
CA THR A 81 -11.15 2.24 9.03
C THR A 81 -9.91 3.09 8.81
N ASP A 82 -10.08 4.38 8.52
CA ASP A 82 -9.01 5.37 8.62
C ASP A 82 -8.89 5.84 10.07
N ALA A 83 -7.91 5.31 10.78
CA ALA A 83 -7.69 5.57 12.19
C ALA A 83 -7.02 6.93 12.45
N LEU A 84 -6.43 7.56 11.42
CA LEU A 84 -5.74 8.84 11.58
C LEU A 84 -6.70 10.03 11.44
N PHE A 85 -7.47 10.04 10.35
CA PHE A 85 -8.30 11.20 10.00
C PHE A 85 -9.80 10.88 9.96
N GLY A 86 -10.19 9.61 10.06
CA GLY A 86 -11.60 9.20 10.02
C GLY A 86 -12.25 9.37 8.65
N ASN A 87 -11.46 9.38 7.56
CA ASN A 87 -12.02 9.45 6.21
C ASN A 87 -12.79 8.16 5.85
N PRO A 88 -13.75 8.23 4.91
CA PRO A 88 -14.37 7.04 4.35
C PRO A 88 -13.34 6.10 3.71
N VAL A 89 -13.51 4.79 3.93
CA VAL A 89 -12.72 3.77 3.25
C VAL A 89 -13.55 3.15 2.14
N PHE A 90 -12.96 3.08 0.94
CA PHE A 90 -13.55 2.51 -0.24
C PHE A 90 -13.01 1.10 -0.45
N ARG A 91 -13.90 0.19 -0.88
CA ARG A 91 -13.55 -1.19 -1.19
C ARG A 91 -13.69 -1.43 -2.69
N TYR A 92 -12.57 -1.80 -3.30
CA TYR A 92 -12.46 -2.15 -4.71
C TYR A 92 -12.29 -3.65 -4.87
N ARG A 93 -13.11 -4.29 -5.70
CA ARG A 93 -12.89 -5.69 -6.08
C ARG A 93 -11.85 -5.77 -7.19
N LEU A 94 -10.92 -6.70 -7.11
CA LEU A 94 -10.10 -7.05 -8.26
C LEU A 94 -10.96 -7.83 -9.27
N LYS A 95 -11.04 -7.35 -10.52
CA LYS A 95 -11.78 -8.01 -11.61
C LYS A 95 -11.34 -9.46 -11.82
N ARG A 96 -10.05 -9.72 -11.61
CA ARG A 96 -9.44 -11.05 -11.63
C ARG A 96 -8.40 -11.14 -10.53
N ALA A 97 -8.60 -12.03 -9.56
CA ALA A 97 -7.60 -12.31 -8.55
C ALA A 97 -6.33 -12.91 -9.20
N PRO A 98 -5.13 -12.31 -8.99
CA PRO A 98 -3.86 -12.91 -9.34
C PRO A 98 -3.70 -14.30 -8.71
N ALA A 99 -2.98 -15.21 -9.37
CA ALA A 99 -2.82 -16.58 -8.88
C ALA A 99 -2.24 -16.64 -7.45
N ALA A 100 -1.32 -15.73 -7.11
CA ALA A 100 -0.73 -15.67 -5.77
C ALA A 100 -1.72 -15.27 -4.66
N LEU A 101 -2.89 -14.71 -5.02
CA LEU A 101 -3.95 -14.32 -4.08
C LEU A 101 -5.13 -15.32 -4.06
N LYS A 102 -5.05 -16.46 -4.76
CA LYS A 102 -6.14 -17.46 -4.81
C LYS A 102 -6.03 -18.56 -3.75
N GLY A 103 -4.98 -18.52 -2.92
CA GLY A 103 -4.71 -19.51 -1.89
C GLY A 103 -5.46 -19.24 -0.59
N ASP A 104 -4.76 -19.50 0.52
CA ASP A 104 -5.27 -19.25 1.87
C ASP A 104 -5.67 -17.79 2.09
N PRO A 105 -6.59 -17.52 3.03
CA PRO A 105 -6.95 -16.17 3.41
C PRO A 105 -5.71 -15.32 3.73
N PHE A 106 -5.66 -14.13 3.17
CA PHE A 106 -4.50 -13.25 3.24
C PHE A 106 -4.92 -11.81 3.48
N ILE A 107 -4.17 -11.11 4.32
CA ILE A 107 -4.26 -9.66 4.50
C ILE A 107 -2.84 -9.11 4.39
N GLY A 108 -2.65 -8.10 3.54
CA GLY A 108 -1.37 -7.45 3.31
C GLY A 108 -1.53 -5.98 2.96
N ALA A 109 -0.40 -5.31 2.71
CA ALA A 109 -0.35 -3.92 2.32
C ALA A 109 -0.42 -3.74 0.79
N ALA A 110 -0.97 -2.59 0.39
CA ALA A 110 -1.00 -2.07 -0.95
C ALA A 110 -0.41 -0.66 -0.97
N VAL A 111 0.35 -0.34 -2.01
CA VAL A 111 0.85 1.01 -2.29
C VAL A 111 0.30 1.46 -3.63
N ILE A 112 -0.23 2.68 -3.67
CA ILE A 112 -0.93 3.24 -4.83
C ILE A 112 -0.19 4.50 -5.29
N GLY A 113 -0.01 4.64 -6.60
CA GLY A 113 0.58 5.83 -7.21
C GLY A 113 2.12 5.88 -7.17
N ALA A 114 2.78 4.86 -6.60
CA ALA A 114 4.22 4.72 -6.59
C ALA A 114 4.75 3.93 -7.81
N ALA A 115 5.93 4.31 -8.31
CA ALA A 115 6.61 3.62 -9.41
C ALA A 115 7.37 2.37 -8.93
N THR A 116 8.02 2.44 -7.76
CA THR A 116 8.83 1.36 -7.21
C THR A 116 8.49 1.14 -5.74
N VAL A 117 8.26 -0.12 -5.38
CA VAL A 117 8.07 -0.56 -4.00
C VAL A 117 8.89 -1.81 -3.77
N SER A 118 9.54 -1.91 -2.62
CA SER A 118 10.34 -3.08 -2.25
C SER A 118 10.15 -3.41 -0.79
N ALA A 119 10.06 -4.70 -0.46
CA ALA A 119 10.04 -5.14 0.93
C ALA A 119 11.42 -4.93 1.59
N ASP A 120 11.42 -4.48 2.84
CA ASP A 120 12.63 -4.48 3.65
C ASP A 120 13.03 -5.92 3.98
N PRO A 121 14.24 -6.38 3.59
CA PRO A 121 14.66 -7.76 3.74
C PRO A 121 14.76 -8.21 5.20
N ALA A 122 14.90 -7.29 6.17
CA ALA A 122 14.98 -7.61 7.60
C ALA A 122 13.60 -7.60 8.29
N SER A 123 12.55 -7.14 7.61
CA SER A 123 11.23 -6.90 8.22
C SER A 123 10.24 -8.07 8.11
N ALA A 124 10.62 -9.17 7.45
CA ALA A 124 9.71 -10.26 7.08
C ALA A 124 8.43 -9.78 6.35
N GLY A 125 8.53 -8.69 5.57
CA GLY A 125 7.42 -8.11 4.82
C GLY A 125 6.56 -7.13 5.62
N THR A 126 6.90 -6.80 6.86
CA THR A 126 6.15 -5.78 7.63
C THR A 126 6.50 -4.34 7.24
N ILE A 127 7.62 -4.13 6.53
CA ILE A 127 8.04 -2.81 6.05
C ILE A 127 8.21 -2.85 4.53
N LEU A 128 7.57 -1.91 3.84
CA LEU A 128 7.75 -1.64 2.42
C LEU A 128 8.37 -0.26 2.22
N HIS A 129 9.46 -0.19 1.48
CA HIS A 129 10.07 1.08 1.06
C HIS A 129 9.46 1.53 -0.27
N ILE A 130 9.17 2.82 -0.38
CA ILE A 130 8.59 3.45 -1.58
C ILE A 130 9.66 4.33 -2.24
N GLY A 131 9.85 4.14 -3.55
CA GLY A 131 10.87 4.86 -4.31
C GLY A 131 12.24 4.15 -4.30
N THR A 132 13.27 4.86 -4.75
CA THR A 132 14.64 4.33 -4.91
C THR A 132 15.64 4.92 -3.92
N ALA A 133 15.19 5.74 -2.96
CA ALA A 133 16.09 6.42 -2.05
C ALA A 133 16.68 5.43 -1.02
N SER A 134 18.00 5.25 -1.06
CA SER A 134 18.78 4.38 -0.15
C SER A 134 19.38 5.13 1.06
N ALA A 135 18.86 6.29 1.45
CA ALA A 135 19.35 7.03 2.61
C ALA A 135 18.17 7.57 3.43
N GLY A 136 18.32 7.55 4.76
CA GLY A 136 17.26 7.71 5.76
C GLY A 136 16.21 8.79 5.45
N ASN A 137 14.96 8.46 5.81
CA ASN A 137 13.70 9.17 5.50
C ASN A 137 12.99 8.77 4.20
N THR A 138 13.36 7.64 3.59
CA THR A 138 12.55 7.06 2.51
C THR A 138 11.11 6.81 2.99
N PRO A 139 10.10 7.26 2.23
CA PRO A 139 8.72 6.97 2.55
C PRO A 139 8.52 5.46 2.63
N ARG A 140 7.78 5.02 3.65
CA ARG A 140 7.56 3.61 3.87
C ARG A 140 6.14 3.33 4.29
N VAL A 141 5.68 2.14 3.94
CA VAL A 141 4.51 1.52 4.55
C VAL A 141 4.99 0.55 5.62
N GLN A 142 4.39 0.61 6.79
CA GLN A 142 4.69 -0.31 7.87
C GLN A 142 3.40 -0.93 8.41
N THR A 143 3.38 -2.25 8.52
CA THR A 143 2.28 -3.01 9.12
C THR A 143 2.69 -3.61 10.46
N CYS A 144 1.74 -3.72 11.37
CA CYS A 144 1.90 -4.45 12.64
C CYS A 144 0.53 -4.87 13.18
N LEU A 145 0.52 -5.72 14.19
CA LEU A 145 -0.70 -6.20 14.85
C LEU A 145 -0.99 -5.34 16.09
N GLY A 146 -2.21 -4.80 16.16
CA GLY A 146 -2.80 -4.33 17.41
C GLY A 146 -3.35 -5.51 18.22
N SER A 147 -4.19 -5.25 19.22
CA SER A 147 -4.82 -6.32 20.01
C SER A 147 -5.94 -7.05 19.27
N GLU A 148 -6.58 -6.44 18.27
CA GLU A 148 -7.78 -6.99 17.60
C GLU A 148 -7.72 -6.92 16.06
N GLY A 149 -6.55 -6.58 15.50
CA GLY A 149 -6.45 -6.23 14.08
C GLY A 149 -5.06 -5.85 13.63
N SER A 150 -4.94 -5.39 12.38
CA SER A 150 -3.70 -4.91 11.79
C SER A 150 -3.74 -3.40 11.58
N ASN A 151 -2.67 -2.72 11.97
CA ASN A 151 -2.43 -1.34 11.60
C ASN A 151 -1.53 -1.29 10.36
N LEU A 152 -1.80 -0.32 9.49
CA LEU A 152 -0.99 0.02 8.33
C LEU A 152 -0.72 1.52 8.34
N PHE A 153 0.54 1.89 8.47
CA PHE A 153 1.01 3.27 8.53
C PHE A 153 1.72 3.65 7.24
N LEU A 154 1.38 4.80 6.66
CA LEU A 154 2.25 5.48 5.69
C LEU A 154 3.08 6.52 6.43
N ILE A 155 4.39 6.39 6.38
CA ILE A 155 5.31 7.29 7.06
C ILE A 155 6.23 7.93 6.03
N ALA A 156 6.28 9.26 6.01
CA ALA A 156 7.17 10.03 5.15
C ALA A 156 7.69 11.26 5.91
N ASP A 157 8.97 11.59 5.75
CA ASP A 157 9.63 12.71 6.43
C ASP A 157 9.47 12.68 7.96
N GLY A 158 9.47 11.47 8.54
CA GLY A 158 9.27 11.26 9.97
C GLY A 158 7.86 11.58 10.48
N LYS A 159 6.90 11.79 9.57
CA LYS A 159 5.50 12.11 9.88
C LYS A 159 4.57 11.01 9.41
N LEU A 160 3.48 10.85 10.14
CA LEU A 160 2.42 9.94 9.76
C LEU A 160 1.51 10.61 8.71
N LYS A 161 1.44 10.01 7.52
CA LYS A 161 0.63 10.48 6.38
C LYS A 161 -0.74 9.83 6.34
N SER A 162 -0.84 8.57 6.74
CA SER A 162 -2.09 7.83 6.87
C SER A 162 -1.93 6.71 7.89
N GLN A 163 -3.03 6.32 8.52
CA GLN A 163 -3.12 5.11 9.32
C GLN A 163 -4.44 4.41 9.02
N LEU A 164 -4.36 3.24 8.40
CA LEU A 164 -5.51 2.37 8.24
C LEU A 164 -5.48 1.29 9.32
N TYR A 165 -6.65 0.91 9.81
CA TYR A 165 -6.82 -0.19 10.74
C TYR A 165 -7.79 -1.22 10.18
N TYR A 166 -7.36 -2.47 10.08
CA TYR A 166 -8.16 -3.62 9.67
C TYR A 166 -8.54 -4.42 10.91
N ALA A 167 -9.82 -4.44 11.27
CA ALA A 167 -10.35 -5.23 12.38
C ALA A 167 -10.49 -6.71 11.98
N PHE A 168 -9.97 -7.61 12.81
CA PHE A 168 -10.10 -9.06 12.59
C PHE A 168 -11.37 -9.65 13.21
N GLY A 169 -11.95 -8.96 14.20
CA GLY A 169 -13.10 -9.45 14.96
C GLY A 169 -12.72 -10.48 16.04
N TYR A 170 -11.44 -10.63 16.37
CA TYR A 170 -10.92 -11.48 17.43
C TYR A 170 -9.56 -10.96 17.94
N ASP A 171 -9.19 -11.38 19.15
CA ASP A 171 -7.93 -10.98 19.77
C ASP A 171 -6.71 -11.63 19.12
N VAL A 172 -5.64 -10.84 18.97
CA VAL A 172 -4.32 -11.28 18.50
C VAL A 172 -3.20 -10.72 19.37
N ALA A 173 -2.06 -11.40 19.36
CA ALA A 173 -0.88 -10.89 20.05
C ALA A 173 -0.37 -9.62 19.36
N ALA A 174 -0.37 -8.50 20.10
CA ALA A 174 0.08 -7.23 19.59
C ALA A 174 1.59 -7.23 19.29
N THR A 175 1.96 -6.66 18.15
CA THR A 175 3.35 -6.54 17.68
C THR A 175 3.76 -5.11 17.34
N CYS A 176 2.83 -4.14 17.42
CA CYS A 176 3.13 -2.75 17.13
C CYS A 176 4.09 -2.13 18.16
N ASP A 177 5.08 -1.38 17.67
CA ASP A 177 5.88 -0.47 18.49
C ASP A 177 5.00 0.75 18.87
N PRO A 178 4.79 1.05 20.16
CA PRO A 178 4.02 2.21 20.60
C PRO A 178 4.48 3.53 19.96
N LYS A 179 5.77 3.66 19.64
CA LYS A 179 6.33 4.88 19.04
C LYS A 179 5.75 5.22 17.67
N LEU A 180 5.15 4.25 16.97
CA LEU A 180 4.48 4.51 15.69
C LEU A 180 3.25 5.42 15.87
N PHE A 181 2.55 5.30 16.99
CA PHE A 181 1.38 6.10 17.33
C PHE A 181 1.74 7.49 17.84
N ASP A 182 2.97 7.68 18.29
CA ASP A 182 3.50 8.98 18.76
C ASP A 182 4.03 9.85 17.60
N LEU A 183 4.06 9.34 16.37
CA LEU A 183 4.52 10.11 15.21
C LEU A 183 3.59 11.29 14.94
N PRO A 184 4.12 12.51 14.68
CA PRO A 184 3.29 13.64 14.34
C PRO A 184 2.58 13.41 13.00
N ALA A 185 1.28 13.70 12.95
CA ALA A 185 0.52 13.69 11.71
C ALA A 185 1.06 14.77 10.75
N ALA A 186 1.16 14.44 9.47
CA ALA A 186 1.38 15.44 8.44
C ALA A 186 0.09 16.22 8.23
N ARG A 187 0.17 17.53 8.47
CA ARG A 187 -0.86 18.48 8.05
C ARG A 187 -0.72 18.81 6.57
#